data_AF-A0A7Y3VAP1-F1
#
_entry.id   AF-A0A7Y3VAP1-F1
#
_cell.length_a   1.000
_cell.length_b   1.000
_cell.length_c   1.000
_cell.angle_alpha   90.00
_cell.angle_beta   90.00
_cell.angle_gamma   90.00
#
_symmetry.space_group_name_H-M   'P 1'
#
loop_
_entity.id
_entity.type
_entity.pdbx_description
1 polymer ?
#
loop_
_entity_poly.entity_id
_entity_poly.type
_entity_poly.pdbx_seq_one_letter_code
_entity_poly.pdbx_strand_id
1 'polypeptide(L)'
;MSIAHDGIRSHELIDEEEAWPASTRAVSYIASACVIEGTGDFTPQDLAVVRGRFPQRHVTLDGDVITVWPATLPAQLQDSHGR
;
A
#
# COMPACT_ATOMS: atom_id res chain seq x y z
N MET A 1 28.85 31.03 23.21
CA MET A 1 27.68 30.67 24.03
C MET A 1 26.95 29.57 23.29
N SER A 2 27.02 28.35 23.82
CA SER A 2 26.40 27.15 23.24
C SER A 2 24.89 27.17 23.48
N ILE A 3 24.12 26.77 22.47
CA ILE A 3 22.88 26.03 22.68
C ILE A 3 23.00 24.70 21.94
N ALA A 4 22.99 23.63 22.74
CA ALA A 4 23.11 22.26 22.32
C ALA A 4 21.75 21.69 21.90
N HIS A 5 21.81 20.77 20.94
CA HIS A 5 20.86 19.70 20.61
C HIS A 5 19.50 19.70 21.34
N ASP A 6 18.42 19.91 20.58
CA ASP A 6 17.18 19.15 20.76
C ASP A 6 16.84 18.47 19.44
N GLY A 7 16.57 17.18 19.51
CA GLY A 7 16.73 16.23 18.42
C GLY A 7 15.94 16.57 17.18
N ILE A 8 16.64 16.67 16.05
CA ILE A 8 16.05 16.38 14.75
C ILE A 8 15.66 14.90 14.84
N ARG A 9 14.41 14.66 15.27
CA ARG A 9 13.71 13.41 15.06
C ARG A 9 13.98 13.08 13.60
N SER A 10 14.69 11.99 13.34
CA SER A 10 14.86 11.46 11.99
C SER A 10 13.47 11.37 11.37
N HIS A 11 13.08 12.38 10.59
CA HIS A 11 12.20 12.19 9.46
C HIS A 11 13.05 11.28 8.58
N GLU A 12 12.95 9.97 8.83
CA GLU A 12 12.91 9.03 7.73
C GLU A 12 11.98 9.74 6.73
N LEU A 13 12.58 10.22 5.64
CA LEU A 13 11.90 10.84 4.53
C LEU A 13 10.93 9.77 4.06
N ILE A 14 9.76 9.75 4.70
CA ILE A 14 8.59 9.08 4.18
C ILE A 14 8.54 9.61 2.77
N ASP A 15 8.60 8.70 1.81
CA ASP A 15 8.44 8.99 0.41
C ASP A 15 7.00 9.49 0.25
N GLU A 16 6.77 10.76 0.61
CA GLU A 16 5.48 11.44 0.67
C GLU A 16 4.92 11.68 -0.75
N GLU A 17 5.60 11.18 -1.78
CA GLU A 17 5.30 11.40 -3.20
C GLU A 17 5.09 10.11 -4.03
N GLU A 18 4.95 8.94 -3.42
CA GLU A 18 4.29 7.83 -4.13
C GLU A 18 2.77 8.09 -4.15
N ALA A 19 2.35 8.93 -5.10
CA ALA A 19 1.00 9.47 -5.21
C ALA A 19 -0.07 8.37 -5.31
N TRP A 20 -0.95 8.30 -4.32
CA TRP A 20 -2.24 7.64 -4.47
C TRP A 20 -3.06 8.36 -5.54
N PRO A 21 -3.99 7.65 -6.21
CA PRO A 21 -4.98 8.29 -7.08
C PRO A 21 -5.59 9.54 -6.44
N ALA A 22 -5.82 10.59 -7.23
CA ALA A 22 -6.35 11.86 -6.71
C ALA A 22 -7.73 11.69 -6.03
N SER A 23 -8.48 10.68 -6.44
CA SER A 23 -9.78 10.32 -5.87
C SER A 23 -9.67 9.52 -4.56
N THR A 24 -8.47 9.19 -4.07
CA THR A 24 -8.29 8.42 -2.84
C THR A 24 -8.77 9.21 -1.63
N ARG A 25 -9.79 8.68 -0.96
CA ARG A 25 -10.33 9.20 0.29
C ARG A 25 -9.62 8.62 1.50
N ALA A 26 -9.37 7.32 1.50
CA ALA A 26 -8.77 6.60 2.62
C ALA A 26 -7.99 5.38 2.16
N VAL A 27 -7.02 4.97 2.98
CA VAL A 27 -6.26 3.73 2.79
C VAL A 27 -6.27 2.97 4.11
N SER A 28 -6.71 1.73 4.06
CA SER A 28 -6.90 0.84 5.22
C SER A 28 -6.19 -0.49 4.99
N TYR A 29 -5.55 -1.03 6.02
CA TYR A 29 -4.92 -2.35 5.96
C TYR A 29 -5.74 -3.36 6.77
N ILE A 30 -6.33 -4.34 6.10
CA ILE A 30 -7.17 -5.38 6.71
C ILE A 30 -6.47 -6.73 6.57
N ALA A 31 -6.07 -7.32 7.70
CA ALA A 31 -5.18 -8.48 7.79
C ALA A 31 -3.85 -8.24 7.05
N SER A 32 -3.82 -8.52 5.74
CA SER A 32 -2.66 -8.31 4.86
C SER A 32 -3.04 -7.70 3.50
N ALA A 33 -4.31 -7.31 3.33
CA ALA A 33 -4.78 -6.59 2.16
C ALA A 33 -4.72 -5.08 2.41
N CYS A 34 -4.40 -4.31 1.37
CA CYS A 34 -4.49 -2.86 1.39
C CYS A 34 -5.74 -2.47 0.60
N VAL A 35 -6.70 -1.87 1.29
CA VAL A 35 -7.98 -1.40 0.75
C VAL A 35 -7.90 0.10 0.61
N ILE A 36 -8.18 0.61 -0.59
CA ILE A 36 -8.12 2.02 -0.93
C ILE A 36 -9.53 2.41 -1.31
N GLU A 37 -10.10 3.34 -0.56
CA GLU A 37 -11.46 3.84 -0.76
C GLU A 37 -11.41 5.19 -1.46
N GLY A 38 -12.27 5.38 -2.44
CA GLY A 38 -12.37 6.58 -3.25
C GLY A 38 -13.43 7.56 -2.74
N THR A 39 -13.38 8.80 -3.21
CA THR A 39 -14.51 9.73 -3.12
C THR A 39 -15.58 9.45 -4.18
N GLY A 40 -15.31 8.53 -5.11
CA GLY A 40 -16.15 8.08 -6.20
C GLY A 40 -15.46 6.93 -6.96
N ASP A 41 -16.08 6.44 -8.03
CA ASP A 41 -15.55 5.31 -8.79
C ASP A 41 -14.13 5.56 -9.32
N PHE A 42 -13.24 4.60 -9.08
CA PHE A 42 -11.90 4.62 -9.64
C PHE A 42 -11.91 4.19 -11.10
N THR A 43 -11.06 4.82 -11.89
CA THR A 43 -10.89 4.50 -13.30
C THR A 43 -9.83 3.40 -13.49
N PRO A 44 -9.78 2.78 -14.68
CA PRO A 44 -8.69 1.89 -15.04
C PRO A 44 -7.30 2.53 -14.96
N GLN A 45 -7.19 3.86 -15.09
CA GLN A 45 -5.94 4.59 -14.92
C GLN A 45 -5.52 4.63 -13.45
N ASP A 46 -6.46 4.87 -12.54
CA ASP A 46 -6.21 4.83 -11.09
C ASP A 46 -5.76 3.43 -10.66
N LEU A 47 -6.40 2.39 -11.20
CA LEU A 47 -5.97 1.01 -10.98
C LEU A 47 -4.54 0.75 -11.49
N ALA A 48 -4.15 1.32 -12.63
CA ALA A 48 -2.80 1.17 -13.16
C ALA A 48 -1.74 1.82 -12.25
N VAL A 49 -2.05 2.98 -11.65
CA VAL A 49 -1.20 3.64 -10.64
C VAL A 49 -0.99 2.71 -9.44
N VAL A 50 -2.07 2.16 -8.88
CA VAL A 50 -1.97 1.25 -7.72
C VAL A 50 -1.22 -0.05 -8.09
N ARG A 51 -1.43 -0.60 -9.28
CA ARG A 51 -0.68 -1.76 -9.77
C ARG A 51 0.81 -1.48 -9.93
N GLY A 52 1.18 -0.27 -10.34
CA GLY A 52 2.57 0.16 -10.42
C GLY A 52 3.26 0.13 -9.06
N ARG A 53 2.53 0.48 -7.98
CA ARG A 53 3.04 0.46 -6.60
C ARG A 53 3.17 -0.96 -6.04
N PHE A 54 2.33 -1.88 -6.48
CA PHE A 54 2.34 -3.26 -6.02
C PHE A 54 2.56 -4.28 -7.15
N PRO A 55 3.75 -4.27 -7.80
CA PRO A 55 3.99 -5.07 -9.00
C PRO A 55 3.92 -6.58 -8.77
N GLN A 56 4.10 -7.03 -7.52
CA GLN A 56 4.06 -8.45 -7.12
C GLN A 56 2.75 -8.85 -6.43
N ARG A 57 1.76 -7.96 -6.36
CA ARG A 57 0.49 -8.23 -5.68
C ARG A 57 -0.65 -8.18 -6.67
N HIS A 58 -1.69 -8.95 -6.36
CA HIS A 58 -2.93 -8.88 -7.12
C HIS A 58 -3.71 -7.64 -6.68
N VAL A 59 -4.18 -6.84 -7.64
CA VAL A 59 -4.97 -5.64 -7.38
C VAL A 59 -6.29 -5.76 -8.12
N THR A 60 -7.38 -5.62 -7.39
CA THR A 60 -8.75 -5.63 -7.92
C THR A 60 -9.40 -4.26 -7.77
N LEU A 61 -10.24 -3.90 -8.72
CA LEU A 61 -11.05 -2.70 -8.74
C LEU A 61 -12.52 -3.09 -8.61
N ASP A 62 -13.21 -2.49 -7.65
CA ASP A 62 -14.65 -2.64 -7.39
C ASP A 62 -15.25 -1.24 -7.17
N GLY A 63 -15.70 -0.59 -8.26
CA GLY A 63 -16.27 0.76 -8.20
C GLY A 63 -15.33 1.79 -7.56
N ASP A 64 -15.71 2.31 -6.40
CA ASP A 64 -14.91 3.25 -5.60
C ASP A 64 -13.87 2.59 -4.69
N VAL A 65 -13.68 1.27 -4.76
CA VAL A 65 -12.73 0.54 -3.91
C VAL A 65 -11.67 -0.17 -4.75
N ILE A 66 -10.40 0.07 -4.44
CA ILE A 66 -9.28 -0.74 -4.94
C ILE A 66 -8.77 -1.62 -3.81
N THR A 67 -8.71 -2.93 -4.04
CA THR A 67 -8.17 -3.90 -3.08
C THR A 67 -6.87 -4.49 -3.61
N VAL A 68 -5.79 -4.28 -2.88
CA VAL A 68 -4.50 -4.92 -3.09
C VAL A 68 -4.43 -6.12 -2.16
N TRP A 69 -4.45 -7.31 -2.73
CA TRP A 69 -4.36 -8.56 -2.00
C TRP A 69 -2.93 -8.82 -1.52
N PRO A 70 -2.74 -9.61 -0.45
CA PRO A 70 -1.42 -10.07 -0.08
C PRO A 70 -0.76 -10.79 -1.26
N ALA A 71 0.56 -10.65 -1.40
CA ALA A 71 1.31 -11.51 -2.30
C ALA A 71 1.00 -12.96 -1.89
N THR A 72 0.58 -13.78 -2.85
CA THR A 72 0.57 -15.23 -2.65
C THR A 72 1.99 -15.62 -2.32
N LEU A 73 2.27 -15.90 -1.05
CA LEU A 73 3.51 -16.52 -0.65
C LEU A 73 3.69 -17.74 -1.57
N PRO A 74 4.86 -17.94 -2.20
CA PRO A 74 5.10 -19.19 -2.89
C PRO A 74 4.83 -20.29 -1.86
N ALA A 75 4.02 -21.28 -2.23
CA ALA A 75 3.59 -22.41 -1.39
C ALA A 75 4.75 -23.22 -0.75
N GLN A 76 6.01 -22.85 -1.03
CA GLN A 76 7.23 -23.48 -0.53
C GLN A 76 7.50 -23.31 0.97
N LEU A 77 6.67 -22.56 1.72
CA LEU A 77 6.71 -22.58 3.19
C LEU A 77 5.57 -23.41 3.83
N GLN A 78 4.76 -24.11 3.03
CA GLN A 78 3.72 -25.02 3.53
C GLN A 78 4.25 -26.46 3.71
N ASP A 79 5.31 -26.84 2.99
CA ASP A 79 5.96 -28.16 3.06
C ASP A 79 7.11 -28.20 4.09
N SER A 80 6.87 -27.82 5.34
CA SER A 80 7.81 -28.11 6.43
C SER A 80 7.15 -28.57 7.73
N HIS A 81 5.93 -29.09 7.63
CA HIS A 81 5.32 -29.94 8.66
C HIS A 81 5.04 -31.30 8.00
N GLY A 82 6.02 -32.20 7.97
CA GLY A 82 6.18 -33.21 9.02
C GLY A 82 5.33 -34.43 8.64
N ARG A 83 5.89 -35.32 7.82
CA ARG A 83 6.40 -36.65 8.20
C ARG A 83 5.31 -37.64 8.60
#